data_AF-A0A7Z8PCM0-F1
#
_entry.id   AF-A0A7Z8PCM0-F1
#
_cell.length_a   1.000
_cell.length_b   1.000
_cell.length_c   1.000
_cell.angle_alpha   90.00
_cell.angle_beta   90.00
_cell.angle_gamma   90.00
#
_symmetry.space_group_name_H-M   'P 1'
#
loop_
_entity.id
_entity.type
_entity.pdbx_description
1 polymer ?
#
loop_
_entity_poly.entity_id
_entity_poly.type
_entity_poly.pdbx_seq_one_letter_code
_entity_poly.pdbx_strand_id
1 'polypeptide(L)'
;MAYSALLPWGLTVSIAFAIGMATLTPATAMPEVPGSDKLHHLIAFAALTLPLSWWRPRYGWWLLPAAVAYGGVIELIQPHIGRHGEWGDVFANACGALIGWLIGAAARALTRQA
;
A
#
# COMPACT_ATOMS: atom_id res chain seq x y z
N MET A 1 -24.95 9.67 4.53
CA MET A 1 -23.98 8.70 5.08
C MET A 1 -23.27 7.83 4.02
N ALA A 2 -23.75 7.71 2.77
CA ALA A 2 -23.06 6.94 1.70
C ALA A 2 -21.89 7.69 1.02
N TYR A 3 -22.00 9.02 0.89
CA TYR A 3 -20.96 9.86 0.26
C TYR A 3 -19.61 9.85 0.99
N SER A 4 -19.56 9.49 2.28
CA SER A 4 -18.33 9.45 3.07
C SER A 4 -17.48 8.19 2.86
N ALA A 5 -17.99 7.20 2.13
CA ALA A 5 -17.25 5.97 1.80
C ALA A 5 -16.44 6.10 0.51
N LEU A 6 -16.93 6.88 -0.47
CA LEU A 6 -16.35 6.93 -1.81
C LEU A 6 -14.93 7.49 -1.81
N LEU A 7 -14.66 8.50 -0.98
CA LEU A 7 -13.34 9.12 -0.93
C LEU A 7 -12.25 8.17 -0.39
N PRO A 8 -12.40 7.51 0.79
CA PRO A 8 -11.41 6.54 1.26
C PRO A 8 -11.17 5.38 0.28
N TRP A 9 -12.23 4.83 -0.30
CA TRP A 9 -12.12 3.78 -1.31
C TRP A 9 -11.40 4.27 -2.57
N GLY A 10 -11.82 5.44 -3.08
CA GLY A 10 -11.20 6.06 -4.25
C GLY A 10 -9.72 6.34 -4.06
N LEU A 11 -9.33 6.87 -2.89
CA LEU A 11 -7.92 7.08 -2.54
C LEU A 11 -7.13 5.77 -2.50
N THR A 12 -7.64 4.74 -1.81
CA THR A 12 -6.96 3.45 -1.74
C THR A 12 -6.82 2.81 -3.13
N VAL A 13 -7.84 2.86 -3.98
CA VAL A 13 -7.78 2.33 -5.36
C VAL A 13 -6.79 3.12 -6.21
N SER A 14 -6.82 4.46 -6.16
CA SER A 14 -5.88 5.30 -6.89
C SER A 14 -4.43 5.07 -6.45
N ILE A 15 -4.18 4.90 -5.14
CA ILE A 15 -2.86 4.57 -4.62
C ILE A 15 -2.43 3.17 -5.08
N ALA A 16 -3.31 2.18 -5.00
CA ALA A 16 -3.02 0.83 -5.50
C ALA A 16 -2.61 0.87 -6.97
N PHE A 17 -3.39 1.57 -7.80
CA PHE A 17 -3.10 1.75 -9.22
C PHE A 17 -1.75 2.43 -9.46
N ALA A 18 -1.45 3.51 -8.73
CA ALA A 18 -0.17 4.20 -8.83
C ALA A 18 1.01 3.29 -8.45
N ILE A 19 0.88 2.47 -7.39
CA ILE A 19 1.87 1.48 -7.00
C ILE A 19 2.07 0.45 -8.11
N GLY A 20 0.98 -0.06 -8.69
CA GLY A 20 1.03 -1.04 -9.78
C GLY A 20 1.74 -0.47 -11.00
N MET A 21 1.41 0.76 -11.41
CA MET A 21 2.10 1.44 -12.50
C MET A 21 3.59 1.63 -12.23
N ALA A 22 3.96 2.08 -11.02
CA ALA A 22 5.37 2.31 -10.66
C ALA A 22 6.18 1.02 -10.59
N THR A 23 5.61 -0.05 -10.03
CA THR A 23 6.30 -1.33 -9.82
C THR A 23 6.25 -2.25 -11.03
N LEU A 24 5.28 -2.08 -11.93
CA LEU A 24 5.16 -2.84 -13.17
C LEU A 24 5.68 -2.11 -14.41
N THR A 25 6.44 -1.02 -14.21
CA THR A 25 7.24 -0.37 -15.26
C THR A 25 8.66 -0.92 -15.25
N PRO A 26 9.24 -1.30 -16.42
CA PRO A 26 10.60 -1.81 -16.50
C PRO A 26 11.61 -0.89 -15.79
N ALA A 27 12.55 -1.47 -15.05
CA ALA A 27 13.49 -0.69 -14.23
C ALA A 27 14.31 0.31 -15.06
N THR A 28 14.64 -0.04 -16.31
CA THR A 28 15.37 0.81 -17.25
C THR A 28 14.61 2.06 -17.70
N ALA A 29 13.29 2.11 -17.49
CA ALA A 29 12.44 3.24 -17.86
C ALA A 29 12.14 4.17 -16.67
N MET A 30 12.60 3.84 -15.47
CA MET A 30 12.33 4.61 -14.25
C MET A 30 13.51 5.54 -13.92
N PRO A 31 13.26 6.78 -13.48
CA PRO A 31 14.31 7.64 -12.97
C PRO A 31 14.85 7.09 -11.65
N GLU A 32 16.12 7.40 -11.33
CA GLU A 32 16.65 7.14 -9.99
C GLU A 32 15.94 8.04 -8.96
N VAL A 33 15.43 7.42 -7.91
CA VAL A 33 14.76 8.12 -6.79
C VAL A 33 15.59 7.90 -5.53
N PRO A 34 15.86 8.95 -4.73
CA PRO A 34 16.56 8.80 -3.46
C PRO A 34 15.86 7.83 -2.51
N GLY A 35 16.66 7.10 -1.73
CA GLY A 35 16.17 6.09 -0.79
C GLY A 35 16.33 4.67 -1.33
N SER A 36 16.15 3.67 -0.46
CA SER A 36 16.18 2.28 -0.89
C SER A 36 14.83 1.85 -1.43
N ASP A 37 14.84 0.93 -2.38
CA ASP A 37 13.63 0.32 -2.95
C ASP A 37 12.69 -0.22 -1.85
N LYS A 38 13.23 -0.90 -0.84
CA LYS A 38 12.48 -1.38 0.34
C LYS A 38 11.81 -0.27 1.15
N LEU A 39 12.45 0.92 1.23
CA LEU A 39 11.84 2.08 1.88
C LEU A 39 10.67 2.59 1.04
N HIS A 40 10.80 2.63 -0.28
CA HIS A 40 9.69 3.01 -1.18
C HIS A 40 8.51 2.03 -1.05
N HIS A 41 8.77 0.72 -1.03
CA HIS A 41 7.78 -0.32 -0.77
C HIS A 41 7.06 -0.13 0.58
N LEU A 42 7.81 0.08 1.66
CA LEU A 42 7.24 0.32 2.99
C LEU A 42 6.34 1.56 3.02
N ILE A 43 6.80 2.69 2.46
CA ILE A 43 6.03 3.94 2.43
C ILE A 43 4.79 3.79 1.55
N ALA A 44 4.92 3.17 0.38
CA ALA A 44 3.84 2.96 -0.57
C ALA A 44 2.71 2.12 0.05
N PHE A 45 3.04 1.01 0.70
CA PHE A 45 2.04 0.14 1.31
C PHE A 45 1.46 0.72 2.60
N ALA A 46 2.22 1.55 3.34
CA ALA A 46 1.64 2.35 4.43
C ALA A 46 0.62 3.36 3.90
N ALA A 47 0.93 4.06 2.81
CA ALA A 47 0.00 4.97 2.17
C ALA A 47 -1.24 4.25 1.62
N LEU A 48 -1.08 3.04 1.08
CA LEU A 48 -2.18 2.23 0.53
C LEU A 48 -3.26 1.92 1.58
N THR A 49 -2.85 1.48 2.77
CA THR A 49 -3.79 1.03 3.80
C THR A 49 -4.34 2.16 4.66
N LEU A 50 -3.66 3.31 4.72
CA LEU A 50 -4.01 4.42 5.61
C LEU A 50 -5.45 4.97 5.42
N PRO A 51 -5.96 5.27 4.19
CA PRO A 51 -7.27 5.90 4.01
C PRO A 51 -8.44 5.07 4.56
N LEU A 52 -8.50 3.79 4.18
CA LEU A 52 -9.54 2.87 4.66
C LEU A 52 -9.39 2.56 6.14
N SER A 53 -8.16 2.48 6.65
CA SER A 53 -7.91 2.22 8.07
C SER A 53 -8.38 3.38 8.95
N TRP A 54 -8.15 4.62 8.54
CA TRP A 54 -8.68 5.80 9.23
C TRP A 54 -10.21 5.91 9.15
N TRP A 55 -10.80 5.56 8.01
CA TRP A 55 -12.26 5.60 7.87
C TRP A 55 -12.97 4.49 8.67
N ARG A 56 -12.48 3.26 8.61
CA ARG A 56 -13.06 2.06 9.24
C ARG A 56 -11.94 1.07 9.63
N PRO A 57 -11.33 1.22 10.83
CA PRO A 57 -10.20 0.37 11.24
C PRO A 57 -10.48 -1.14 11.19
N ARG A 58 -11.73 -1.54 11.45
CA ARG A 58 -12.22 -2.92 11.34
C ARG A 58 -12.02 -3.56 9.95
N TYR A 59 -11.76 -2.79 8.90
CA TYR A 59 -11.47 -3.32 7.57
C TYR A 59 -10.07 -3.92 7.47
N GLY A 60 -9.20 -3.70 8.45
CA GLY A 60 -7.88 -4.32 8.53
C GLY A 60 -7.89 -5.84 8.31
N TRP A 61 -8.94 -6.53 8.77
CA TRP A 61 -9.11 -7.99 8.59
C TRP A 61 -9.07 -8.45 7.13
N TRP A 62 -9.49 -7.60 6.19
CA TRP A 62 -9.47 -7.91 4.75
C TRP A 62 -8.43 -7.06 4.01
N LEU A 63 -8.21 -5.82 4.45
CA LEU A 63 -7.30 -4.88 3.81
C LEU A 63 -5.83 -5.31 3.91
N LEU A 64 -5.39 -5.80 5.08
CA LEU A 64 -4.01 -6.26 5.27
C LEU A 64 -3.69 -7.50 4.43
N PRO A 65 -4.47 -8.60 4.45
CA PRO A 65 -4.19 -9.74 3.58
C PRO A 65 -4.32 -9.37 2.09
N ALA A 66 -5.26 -8.49 1.71
CA ALA A 66 -5.37 -8.01 0.33
C ALA A 66 -4.14 -7.21 -0.12
N ALA A 67 -3.58 -6.36 0.75
CA ALA A 67 -2.36 -5.62 0.46
C ALA A 67 -1.16 -6.57 0.30
N VAL A 68 -0.98 -7.54 1.21
CA VAL A 68 0.10 -8.53 1.08
C VAL A 68 -0.05 -9.37 -0.20
N ALA A 69 -1.26 -9.82 -0.52
CA ALA A 69 -1.53 -10.55 -1.76
C ALA A 69 -1.25 -9.68 -3.00
N TYR A 70 -1.64 -8.41 -2.99
CA TYR A 70 -1.36 -7.47 -4.06
C TYR A 70 0.14 -7.29 -4.31
N GLY A 71 0.91 -7.04 -3.25
CA GLY A 71 2.37 -6.93 -3.32
C GLY A 71 3.01 -8.24 -3.80
N GLY A 72 2.57 -9.39 -3.29
CA GLY A 72 3.06 -10.70 -3.73
C GLY A 72 2.79 -10.97 -5.22
N VAL A 73 1.60 -10.61 -5.72
CA VAL A 73 1.27 -10.73 -7.15
C VAL A 73 2.17 -9.82 -8.00
N ILE A 74 2.43 -8.59 -7.56
CA ILE A 74 3.38 -7.70 -8.23
C ILE A 74 4.75 -8.36 -8.33
N GLU A 75 5.31 -8.85 -7.22
CA GLU A 75 6.63 -9.50 -7.20
C GLU A 75 6.72 -10.73 -8.10
N LEU A 76 5.63 -11.50 -8.24
CA LEU A 76 5.57 -12.62 -9.18
C LEU A 76 5.56 -12.16 -10.64
N ILE A 77 4.97 -10.99 -10.94
CA ILE A 77 4.91 -10.44 -12.30
C ILE A 77 6.24 -9.77 -12.68
N GLN A 78 6.89 -9.06 -11.75
CA GLN A 78 8.10 -8.26 -11.99
C GLN A 78 9.19 -8.94 -12.88
N PRO A 79 9.56 -10.23 -12.67
CA PRO A 79 10.52 -10.94 -13.52
C PRO A 79 10.18 -10.98 -15.02
N HIS A 80 8.90 -10.93 -15.37
CA HIS A 80 8.41 -11.06 -16.73
C HIS A 80 8.45 -9.75 -17.53
N ILE A 81 8.79 -8.64 -16.87
CA ILE A 81 8.76 -7.28 -17.45
C ILE A 81 10.09 -6.54 -17.26
N GLY A 82 11.19 -7.27 -17.05
CA GLY A 82 12.52 -6.69 -16.92
C GLY A 82 12.80 -6.04 -15.55
N ARG A 83 12.18 -6.57 -14.49
CA ARG A 83 12.49 -6.25 -13.09
C ARG A 83 12.88 -7.52 -12.33
N HIS A 84 13.36 -7.37 -11.10
CA HIS A 84 13.64 -8.49 -10.21
C HIS A 84 12.51 -8.59 -9.19
N GLY A 85 11.97 -9.80 -9.01
CA GLY A 85 11.06 -10.06 -7.89
C GLY A 85 11.88 -10.37 -6.64
N GLU A 86 11.62 -9.68 -5.53
CA GLU A 86 12.32 -9.90 -4.26
C GLU A 86 11.36 -10.20 -3.10
N TRP A 87 11.60 -11.31 -2.39
CA TRP A 87 10.86 -11.62 -1.17
C TRP A 87 11.02 -10.57 -0.07
N GLY A 88 12.14 -9.84 -0.08
CA GLY A 88 12.36 -8.71 0.82
C GLY A 88 11.35 -7.58 0.62
N ASP A 89 10.85 -7.40 -0.60
CA ASP A 89 9.90 -6.35 -0.92
C ASP A 89 8.49 -6.76 -0.51
N VAL A 90 8.14 -8.06 -0.60
CA VAL A 90 6.93 -8.60 0.04
C VAL A 90 6.92 -8.32 1.55
N PHE A 91 8.06 -8.50 2.22
CA PHE A 91 8.18 -8.20 3.64
C PHE A 91 8.04 -6.69 3.93
N ALA A 92 8.69 -5.83 3.14
CA ALA A 92 8.55 -4.38 3.25
C ALA A 92 7.09 -3.93 3.05
N ASN A 93 6.40 -4.51 2.05
CA ASN A 93 4.99 -4.27 1.76
C ASN A 93 4.10 -4.64 2.96
N ALA A 94 4.32 -5.82 3.57
CA ALA A 94 3.57 -6.28 4.74
C ALA A 94 3.77 -5.37 5.95
N CYS A 95 5.01 -4.98 6.24
CA CYS A 95 5.35 -4.05 7.32
C CYS A 95 4.72 -2.66 7.07
N GLY A 96 4.85 -2.13 5.86
CA GLY A 96 4.23 -0.87 5.45
C GLY A 96 2.71 -0.91 5.63
N ALA A 97 2.06 -1.94 5.09
CA ALA A 97 0.61 -2.12 5.21
C ALA A 97 0.13 -2.14 6.68
N LEU A 98 0.86 -2.84 7.55
CA LEU A 98 0.58 -2.87 8.98
C LEU A 98 0.75 -1.49 9.63
N ILE A 99 1.84 -0.78 9.33
CA ILE A 99 2.10 0.58 9.84
C ILE A 99 0.98 1.53 9.41
N GLY A 100 0.61 1.55 8.13
CA GLY A 100 -0.47 2.39 7.62
C GLY A 100 -1.81 2.11 8.29
N TRP A 101 -2.09 0.83 8.57
CA TRP A 101 -3.28 0.44 9.32
C TRP A 101 -3.26 0.92 10.76
N LEU A 102 -2.15 0.72 11.48
CA LEU A 102 -1.98 1.17 12.87
C LEU A 102 -2.13 2.69 13.00
N ILE A 103 -1.49 3.46 12.12
CA ILE A 103 -1.60 4.92 12.10
C ILE A 103 -3.04 5.34 11.85
N GLY A 104 -3.70 4.76 10.83
CA GLY A 104 -5.10 5.07 10.53
C GLY A 104 -6.04 4.73 11.69
N ALA A 105 -5.85 3.57 12.32
CA ALA A 105 -6.62 3.13 13.47
C ALA A 105 -6.44 4.07 14.68
N ALA A 106 -5.21 4.43 15.00
CA ALA A 106 -4.89 5.37 16.08
C ALA A 106 -5.47 6.76 15.81
N ALA A 107 -5.26 7.31 14.61
CA ALA A 107 -5.83 8.59 14.22
C ALA A 107 -7.35 8.60 14.33
N ARG A 108 -8.01 7.49 13.98
CA ARG A 108 -9.47 7.36 14.13
C ARG A 108 -9.93 7.26 15.58
N ALA A 109 -9.14 6.61 16.44
CA ALA A 109 -9.44 6.56 17.86
C ALA A 109 -9.38 7.96 18.48
N LEU A 110 -8.34 8.74 18.15
CA LEU A 110 -8.15 10.11 18.64
C LEU A 110 -9.26 11.06 18.17
N THR A 111 -9.67 11.00 16.89
CA THR A 111 -10.73 11.89 16.36
C THR A 111 -12.15 11.51 16.82
N ARG A 112 -12.34 10.34 17.44
CA ARG A 112 -13.62 9.97 18.07
C ARG A 112 -13.74 10.43 19.52
N GLN A 113 -12.64 10.83 20.14
CA GLN A 113 -12.59 11.26 21.54
C GLN A 113 -12.69 12.78 21.72
N ALA A 114 -12.62 13.53 20.62
CA ALA A 114 -12.84 14.98 20.55
C ALA A 114 -14.27 15.28 20.07
#